data_AF-A0A2R7QWK2-F1
#
_entry.id   AF-A0A2R7QWK2-F1
#
_cell.length_a   1.000
_cell.length_b   1.000
_cell.length_c   1.000
_cell.angle_alpha   90.00
_cell.angle_beta   90.00
_cell.angle_gamma   90.00
#
_symmetry.space_group_name_H-M   'P 1'
#
loop_
_entity.id
_entity.type
_entity.pdbx_description
1 polymer ?
#
loop_
_entity_poly.entity_id
_entity_poly.type
_entity_poly.pdbx_seq_one_letter_code
_entity_poly.pdbx_strand_id
1 'polypeptide(L)'
;MSGGSVRFWLAAAAVPVATSVAAWVLLAAVLVPQTDPGLAGGRFWAYLLAAAFIPAASSLLAVHWGITGIRRLGPGQPLAAVDPGPWASFFGVVARGAVVAALTLVILLGQAWIAGVSGEVAAASAGVVALEFAVFGAIGAGASAMSRRRLWVAIVAWGVAGVLVVVNVVAVVALLPAVRADEPVSAVFNIVRGPGGTLEAYECSPLLSGVAEVPHTERIMWMVAPNPVVMFLMLADDGRGNGEGPGWMRGALQEAADGLQVPCVNAEPRARDAARMPLEVIGLGIQAGLAGAFLAGGQLATRRRQAQQGESV
;
A
#
# COMPACT_ATOMS: atom_id res chain seq x y z
N MET A 1 28.17 24.80 -0.65
CA MET A 1 26.98 23.95 -0.82
C MET A 1 26.69 23.23 0.49
N SER A 2 25.58 23.56 1.13
CA SER A 2 25.30 23.17 2.52
C SER A 2 24.95 21.67 2.63
N GLY A 3 25.53 20.98 3.62
CA GLY A 3 25.32 19.53 3.84
C GLY A 3 23.86 19.10 4.06
N GLY A 4 22.93 20.05 4.21
CA GLY A 4 21.49 19.78 4.24
C GLY A 4 20.92 19.33 2.90
N SER A 5 21.43 19.84 1.77
CA SER A 5 21.01 19.43 0.43
C SER A 5 21.46 18.00 0.13
N VAL A 6 22.73 17.68 0.42
CA VAL A 6 23.31 16.35 0.17
C VAL A 6 22.58 15.25 0.95
N ARG A 7 22.31 15.47 2.24
CA ARG A 7 21.58 14.48 3.07
C ARG A 7 20.16 14.23 2.59
N PHE A 8 19.49 15.26 2.08
CA PHE A 8 18.16 15.11 1.49
C PHE A 8 18.20 14.22 0.25
N TRP A 9 19.07 14.53 -0.71
CA TRP A 9 19.21 13.75 -1.94
C TRP A 9 19.62 12.30 -1.67
N LEU A 10 20.56 12.09 -0.75
CA LEU A 10 20.96 10.74 -0.34
C LEU A 10 19.78 9.96 0.24
N ALA A 11 18.99 10.54 1.14
CA ALA A 11 17.83 9.87 1.71
C ALA A 11 16.72 9.60 0.68
N ALA A 12 16.47 10.57 -0.21
CA ALA A 12 15.46 10.47 -1.26
C ALA A 12 15.79 9.39 -2.30
N ALA A 13 17.07 9.26 -2.68
CA ALA A 13 17.52 8.23 -3.61
C ALA A 13 17.75 6.86 -2.94
N ALA A 14 18.16 6.83 -1.67
CA ALA A 14 18.48 5.59 -0.97
C ALA A 14 17.30 4.63 -0.90
N VAL A 15 16.08 5.11 -0.66
CA VAL A 15 14.89 4.24 -0.56
C VAL A 15 14.61 3.51 -1.87
N PRO A 16 14.36 4.17 -3.02
CA PRO A 16 14.07 3.45 -4.25
C PRO A 16 15.24 2.60 -4.74
N VAL A 17 16.50 3.06 -4.56
CA VAL A 17 17.68 2.28 -4.95
C VAL A 17 17.86 1.04 -4.07
N ALA A 18 17.82 1.18 -2.74
CA ALA A 18 18.02 0.06 -1.83
C ALA A 18 16.91 -0.99 -1.97
N THR A 19 15.66 -0.56 -2.13
CA THR A 19 14.53 -1.47 -2.35
C THR A 19 14.66 -2.20 -3.70
N SER A 20 15.11 -1.50 -4.75
CA SER A 20 15.39 -2.13 -6.04
C SER A 20 16.49 -3.19 -5.95
N VAL A 21 17.61 -2.87 -5.27
CA VAL A 21 18.71 -3.82 -5.05
C VAL A 21 18.21 -5.00 -4.21
N ALA A 22 17.42 -4.76 -3.17
CA ALA A 22 16.86 -5.83 -2.34
C ALA A 22 15.94 -6.75 -3.16
N ALA A 23 15.12 -6.22 -4.06
CA ALA A 23 14.28 -7.03 -4.95
C ALA A 23 15.12 -7.96 -5.84
N TRP A 24 16.21 -7.45 -6.41
CA TRP A 24 17.18 -8.24 -7.17
C TRP A 24 17.84 -9.34 -6.34
N VAL A 25 18.27 -9.01 -5.11
CA VAL A 25 18.89 -9.98 -4.19
C VAL A 25 17.90 -11.07 -3.77
N LEU A 26 16.67 -10.70 -3.42
CA LEU A 26 15.62 -11.65 -3.05
C LEU A 26 15.32 -12.59 -4.21
N LEU A 27 15.18 -12.05 -5.41
CA LEU A 27 14.95 -12.87 -6.58
C LEU A 27 16.12 -13.82 -6.86
N ALA A 28 17.37 -13.33 -6.79
CA ALA A 28 18.55 -14.18 -6.95
C ALA A 28 18.57 -15.30 -5.90
N ALA A 29 18.25 -15.01 -4.63
CA ALA A 29 18.20 -16.02 -3.57
C ALA A 29 17.13 -17.10 -3.80
N VAL A 30 15.99 -16.74 -4.37
CA VAL A 30 14.88 -17.68 -4.66
C VAL A 30 15.11 -18.48 -5.95
N LEU A 31 15.75 -17.89 -6.95
CA LEU A 31 15.94 -18.49 -8.28
C LEU A 31 17.24 -19.31 -8.42
N VAL A 32 18.30 -19.01 -7.65
CA VAL A 32 19.56 -19.79 -7.68
C VAL A 32 19.38 -21.31 -7.45
N PRO A 33 18.43 -21.79 -6.64
CA PRO A 33 18.15 -23.22 -6.50
C PRO A 33 17.35 -23.85 -7.65
N GLN A 34 16.75 -23.05 -8.54
CA GLN A 34 15.87 -23.52 -9.62
C GLN A 34 16.63 -23.47 -10.95
N THR A 35 16.79 -24.61 -11.62
CA THR A 35 17.42 -24.68 -12.94
C THR A 35 16.57 -23.95 -13.99
N ASP A 36 17.13 -22.88 -14.55
CA ASP A 36 16.64 -22.07 -15.68
C ASP A 36 15.28 -21.35 -15.54
N PRO A 37 15.18 -20.33 -14.68
CA PRO A 37 14.32 -19.19 -14.98
C PRO A 37 15.02 -18.37 -16.07
N GLY A 38 14.46 -18.38 -17.29
CA GLY A 38 14.97 -17.58 -18.40
C GLY A 38 15.28 -16.15 -17.95
N LEU A 39 16.47 -15.66 -18.31
CA LEU A 39 17.05 -14.40 -17.81
C LEU A 39 16.14 -13.17 -18.02
N ALA A 40 15.23 -13.25 -19.00
CA ALA A 40 14.16 -12.28 -19.24
C ALA A 40 13.07 -12.29 -18.16
N GLY A 41 12.58 -13.48 -17.76
CA GLY A 41 11.57 -13.61 -16.70
C GLY A 41 12.08 -13.12 -15.35
N GLY A 42 13.36 -13.38 -15.04
CA GLY A 42 13.98 -12.86 -13.82
C GLY A 42 13.99 -11.32 -13.76
N ARG A 43 14.36 -10.65 -14.86
CA ARG A 43 14.35 -9.17 -14.92
C ARG A 43 12.96 -8.59 -14.65
N PHE A 44 11.93 -9.20 -15.24
CA PHE A 44 10.55 -8.78 -15.03
C PHE A 44 10.12 -8.92 -13.57
N TRP A 45 10.39 -10.06 -12.92
CA TRP A 45 10.03 -10.26 -11.52
C TRP A 45 10.78 -9.34 -10.57
N ALA A 46 12.07 -9.06 -10.83
CA ALA A 46 12.84 -8.10 -10.03
C ALA A 46 12.24 -6.69 -10.14
N TYR A 47 11.87 -6.28 -11.36
CA TYR A 47 11.19 -5.02 -11.63
C TYR A 47 9.85 -4.93 -10.89
N LEU A 48 9.01 -5.97 -10.98
CA LEU A 48 7.71 -6.01 -10.33
C LEU A 48 7.83 -5.99 -8.80
N LEU A 49 8.76 -6.76 -8.22
CA LEU A 49 9.04 -6.77 -6.79
C LEU A 49 9.54 -5.39 -6.30
N ALA A 50 10.43 -4.75 -7.06
CA ALA A 50 10.88 -3.40 -6.74
C ALA A 50 9.71 -2.42 -6.76
N ALA A 51 8.90 -2.44 -7.83
CA ALA A 51 7.72 -1.58 -7.97
C ALA A 51 6.70 -1.78 -6.83
N ALA A 52 6.54 -3.01 -6.36
CA ALA A 52 5.65 -3.37 -5.26
C ALA A 52 6.17 -2.90 -3.89
N PHE A 53 7.47 -3.06 -3.60
CA PHE A 53 8.02 -2.74 -2.28
C PHE A 53 8.42 -1.27 -2.09
N ILE A 54 8.70 -0.52 -3.17
CA ILE A 54 9.09 0.88 -3.06
C ILE A 54 8.02 1.74 -2.36
N PRO A 55 6.71 1.61 -2.67
CA PRO A 55 5.65 2.29 -1.92
C PRO A 55 5.71 2.03 -0.42
N ALA A 56 5.82 0.76 0.00
CA ALA A 56 5.89 0.39 1.42
C ALA A 56 7.10 1.00 2.14
N ALA A 57 8.28 0.95 1.53
CA ALA A 57 9.49 1.56 2.09
C ALA A 57 9.38 3.10 2.14
N SER A 58 8.74 3.69 1.12
CA SER A 58 8.47 5.12 1.04
C SER A 58 7.50 5.61 2.11
N SER A 59 6.47 4.82 2.44
CA SER A 59 5.55 5.10 3.56
C SER A 59 6.31 5.27 4.88
N LEU A 60 7.30 4.41 5.16
CA LEU A 60 8.14 4.51 6.36
C LEU A 60 9.01 5.78 6.36
N LEU A 61 9.56 6.16 5.20
CA LEU A 61 10.30 7.42 5.05
C LEU A 61 9.41 8.64 5.26
N ALA A 62 8.18 8.60 4.74
CA ALA A 62 7.19 9.66 4.91
C ALA A 62 6.84 9.89 6.38
N VAL A 63 6.61 8.81 7.16
CA VAL A 63 6.42 8.90 8.62
C VAL A 63 7.63 9.53 9.28
N HIS A 64 8.83 9.06 8.96
CA HIS A 64 10.06 9.58 9.53
C HIS A 64 10.21 11.09 9.29
N TRP A 65 9.96 11.56 8.06
CA TRP A 65 9.98 12.99 7.75
C TRP A 65 8.83 13.76 8.39
N GLY A 66 7.63 13.18 8.51
CA GLY A 66 6.49 13.79 9.20
C GLY A 66 6.78 14.05 10.67
N ILE A 67 7.38 13.07 11.36
CA ILE A 67 7.79 13.18 12.77
C ILE A 67 8.89 14.23 12.96
N THR A 68 9.83 14.33 12.02
CA THR A 68 11.01 15.19 12.15
C THR A 68 10.83 16.61 11.60
N GLY A 69 9.80 16.85 10.77
CA GLY A 69 9.53 18.13 10.11
C GLY A 69 9.34 19.31 11.06
N ILE A 70 8.66 19.11 12.20
CA ILE A 70 8.41 20.18 13.20
C ILE A 70 9.68 20.52 14.00
N ARG A 71 10.65 19.61 14.10
CA ARG A 71 11.79 19.73 15.04
C ARG A 71 13.04 20.39 14.47
N ARG A 72 13.04 20.77 13.19
CA ARG A 72 14.19 21.45 12.56
C ARG A 72 14.11 22.98 12.60
N LEU A 73 13.08 23.57 13.21
CA LEU A 73 13.14 24.93 13.74
C LEU A 73 13.97 24.83 15.04
N GLY A 74 15.25 25.17 14.94
CA GLY A 74 16.33 24.64 15.78
C GLY A 74 16.32 25.04 17.26
N PRO A 75 17.19 24.40 18.07
CA PRO A 75 17.43 24.81 19.45
C PRO A 75 18.13 26.18 19.44
N GLY A 76 17.42 27.23 19.84
CA GLY A 76 17.97 28.58 19.98
C GLY A 76 17.32 29.65 19.10
N GLN A 77 16.38 29.31 18.21
CA GLN A 77 15.45 30.34 17.71
C GLN A 77 14.37 30.54 18.77
N PRO A 78 14.11 31.78 19.24
CA PRO A 78 12.97 32.03 20.09
C PRO A 78 11.77 31.46 19.34
N LEU A 79 11.05 30.54 20.00
CA LEU A 79 9.79 30.01 19.49
C LEU A 79 9.02 31.21 18.94
N ALA A 80 8.95 31.35 17.61
CA ALA A 80 7.93 32.20 17.04
C ALA A 80 6.65 31.71 17.69
N ALA A 81 5.94 32.61 18.37
CA ALA A 81 4.86 32.34 19.32
C ALA A 81 3.67 31.56 18.73
N VAL A 82 3.79 31.08 17.50
CA VAL A 82 2.79 30.34 16.74
C VAL A 82 3.41 29.01 16.30
N ASP A 83 3.09 27.94 17.03
CA ASP A 83 3.26 26.55 16.57
C ASP A 83 2.48 26.43 15.24
N PRO A 84 3.14 26.25 14.07
CA PRO A 84 2.48 26.30 12.76
C PRO A 84 1.54 25.09 12.52
N GLY A 85 1.41 24.21 13.50
CA GLY A 85 0.56 23.04 13.44
C GLY A 85 1.08 21.96 12.50
N PRO A 86 0.30 20.88 12.29
CA PRO A 86 0.73 19.74 11.49
C PRO A 86 0.84 20.06 9.99
N TRP A 87 0.16 21.09 9.50
CA TRP A 87 0.04 21.40 8.06
C TRP A 87 1.36 21.75 7.39
N ALA A 88 2.21 22.57 8.03
CA ALA A 88 3.51 22.93 7.46
C ALA A 88 4.42 21.71 7.30
N SER A 89 4.43 20.82 8.30
CA SER A 89 5.17 19.55 8.23
C SER A 89 4.61 18.65 7.13
N PHE A 90 3.27 18.52 7.07
CA PHE A 90 2.57 17.72 6.06
C PHE A 90 2.91 18.16 4.63
N PHE A 91 2.73 19.43 4.28
CA PHE A 91 3.04 19.92 2.93
C PHE A 91 4.53 19.78 2.59
N GLY A 92 5.41 19.97 3.59
CA GLY A 92 6.84 19.71 3.43
C GLY A 92 7.14 18.25 3.11
N VAL A 93 6.45 17.29 3.72
CA VAL A 93 6.59 15.87 3.42
C VAL A 93 6.02 15.53 2.05
N VAL A 94 4.85 16.05 1.69
CA VAL A 94 4.24 15.84 0.36
C VAL A 94 5.16 16.34 -0.76
N ALA A 95 5.73 17.54 -0.61
CA ALA A 95 6.66 18.10 -1.59
C ALA A 95 7.92 17.22 -1.75
N ARG A 96 8.47 16.69 -0.65
CA ARG A 96 9.58 15.73 -0.71
C ARG A 96 9.15 14.40 -1.32
N GLY A 97 7.92 13.96 -1.07
CA GLY A 97 7.32 12.78 -1.65
C GLY A 97 7.25 12.86 -3.17
N ALA A 98 6.91 14.02 -3.73
CA ALA A 98 6.93 14.23 -5.17
C ALA A 98 8.34 14.00 -5.78
N VAL A 99 9.39 14.40 -5.08
CA VAL A 99 10.78 14.13 -5.51
C VAL A 99 11.08 12.64 -5.46
N VAL A 100 10.69 11.93 -4.39
CA VAL A 100 10.90 10.48 -4.27
C VAL A 100 10.08 9.71 -5.31
N ALA A 101 8.85 10.15 -5.61
CA ALA A 101 8.02 9.59 -6.67
C ALA A 101 8.67 9.78 -8.05
N ALA A 102 9.23 10.96 -8.34
CA ALA A 102 9.96 11.21 -9.58
C ALA A 102 11.22 10.33 -9.70
N LEU A 103 11.99 10.18 -8.62
CA LEU A 103 13.15 9.28 -8.60
C LEU A 103 12.75 7.81 -8.78
N THR A 104 11.66 7.40 -8.12
CA THR A 104 11.08 6.06 -8.26
C THR A 104 10.70 5.79 -9.72
N LEU A 105 10.01 6.74 -10.36
CA LEU A 105 9.64 6.64 -11.76
C LEU A 105 10.87 6.45 -12.66
N VAL A 106 11.91 7.29 -12.50
CA VAL A 106 13.12 7.20 -13.32
C VAL A 106 13.84 5.86 -13.14
N ILE A 107 14.00 5.40 -11.89
CA ILE A 107 14.66 4.12 -11.58
C ILE A 107 13.86 2.95 -12.17
N LEU A 108 12.55 2.94 -11.98
CA LEU A 108 11.67 1.87 -12.45
C LEU A 108 11.53 1.89 -13.98
N LEU A 109 11.56 3.04 -14.65
CA LEU A 109 11.62 3.11 -16.12
C LEU A 109 12.92 2.52 -16.66
N GLY A 110 14.05 2.76 -15.97
CA GLY A 110 15.32 2.11 -16.29
C GLY A 110 15.23 0.58 -16.18
N GLN A 111 14.57 0.07 -15.13
CA GLN A 111 14.35 -1.37 -14.96
C GLN A 111 13.40 -1.95 -16.00
N ALA A 112 12.30 -1.25 -16.31
CA ALA A 112 11.36 -1.65 -17.35
C ALA A 112 12.06 -1.77 -18.71
N TRP A 113 12.92 -0.80 -19.04
CA TRP A 113 13.74 -0.84 -20.25
C TRP A 113 14.71 -2.02 -20.28
N ILE A 114 15.39 -2.32 -19.17
CA ILE A 114 16.27 -3.51 -19.04
C ILE A 114 15.49 -4.82 -19.18
N ALA A 115 14.25 -4.85 -18.67
CA ALA A 115 13.36 -6.00 -18.75
C ALA A 115 12.63 -6.11 -20.11
N GLY A 116 12.66 -5.07 -20.95
CA GLY A 116 11.98 -5.04 -22.24
C GLY A 116 10.45 -4.91 -22.15
N VAL A 117 9.92 -4.31 -21.08
CA VAL A 117 8.47 -4.20 -20.82
C VAL A 117 7.99 -2.74 -20.77
N SER A 118 6.67 -2.52 -20.72
CA SER A 118 6.08 -1.18 -20.62
C SER A 118 6.41 -0.50 -19.28
N GLY A 119 6.43 0.83 -19.27
CA GLY A 119 6.66 1.64 -18.08
C GLY A 119 5.42 1.90 -17.20
N GLU A 120 4.28 1.25 -17.49
CA GLU A 120 3.00 1.52 -16.81
C GLU A 120 3.07 1.17 -15.31
N VAL A 121 3.70 0.04 -14.98
CA VAL A 121 3.98 -0.38 -13.60
C VAL A 121 4.85 0.65 -12.86
N ALA A 122 5.79 1.31 -13.55
CA ALA A 122 6.63 2.35 -12.97
C ALA A 122 5.79 3.59 -12.62
N ALA A 123 4.88 3.99 -13.52
CA ALA A 123 3.97 5.11 -13.30
C ALA A 123 3.00 4.83 -12.14
N ALA A 124 2.40 3.63 -12.10
CA ALA A 124 1.53 3.23 -11.01
C ALA A 124 2.25 3.25 -9.66
N SER A 125 3.44 2.64 -9.57
CA SER A 125 4.25 2.63 -8.35
C SER A 125 4.62 4.04 -7.89
N ALA A 126 5.06 4.92 -8.81
CA ALA A 126 5.37 6.31 -8.49
C ALA A 126 4.13 7.10 -8.01
N GLY A 127 2.96 6.85 -8.60
CA GLY A 127 1.68 7.42 -8.15
C GLY A 127 1.33 6.99 -6.73
N VAL A 128 1.48 5.70 -6.42
CA VAL A 128 1.26 5.18 -5.05
C VAL A 128 2.28 5.76 -4.09
N VAL A 129 3.56 5.89 -4.45
CA VAL A 129 4.55 6.59 -3.61
C VAL A 129 4.08 8.01 -3.26
N ALA A 130 3.62 8.79 -4.23
CA ALA A 130 3.12 10.15 -3.97
C ALA A 130 1.92 10.16 -3.01
N LEU A 131 0.96 9.25 -3.20
CA LEU A 131 -0.19 9.07 -2.32
C LEU A 131 0.24 8.69 -0.89
N GLU A 132 1.12 7.70 -0.77
CA GLU A 132 1.61 7.17 0.50
C GLU A 132 2.40 8.23 1.28
N PHE A 133 3.15 9.09 0.59
CA PHE A 133 3.79 10.24 1.22
C PHE A 133 2.79 11.23 1.82
N ALA A 134 1.62 11.41 1.20
CA ALA A 134 0.55 12.20 1.79
C ALA A 134 -0.05 11.50 3.01
N VAL A 135 -0.47 10.24 2.89
CA VAL A 135 -1.13 9.49 3.97
C VAL A 135 -0.21 9.32 5.18
N PHE A 136 0.98 8.76 5.00
CA PHE A 136 1.90 8.46 6.09
C PHE A 136 2.63 9.72 6.58
N GLY A 137 2.84 10.70 5.70
CA GLY A 137 3.28 12.03 6.09
C GLY A 137 2.29 12.74 7.01
N ALA A 138 0.98 12.62 6.73
CA ALA A 138 -0.10 13.14 7.57
C ALA A 138 -0.13 12.46 8.95
N ILE A 139 0.03 11.12 9.00
CA ILE A 139 0.13 10.37 10.26
C ILE A 139 1.32 10.88 11.09
N GLY A 140 2.51 10.94 10.50
CA GLY A 140 3.72 11.41 11.18
C GLY A 140 3.61 12.86 11.65
N ALA A 141 3.15 13.77 10.78
CA ALA A 141 2.96 15.18 11.09
C ALA A 141 1.89 15.39 12.18
N GLY A 142 0.73 14.75 12.04
CA GLY A 142 -0.37 14.80 13.00
C GLY A 142 0.05 14.28 14.38
N ALA A 143 0.67 13.10 14.44
CA ALA A 143 1.17 12.53 15.69
C ALA A 143 2.21 13.45 16.37
N SER A 144 3.10 14.06 15.59
CA SER A 144 4.10 15.00 16.11
C SER A 144 3.48 16.29 16.68
N ALA A 145 2.36 16.74 16.13
CA ALA A 145 1.60 17.87 16.64
C ALA A 145 0.72 17.52 17.86
N MET A 146 0.35 16.25 18.05
CA MET A 146 -0.41 15.80 19.22
C MET A 146 0.39 15.83 20.52
N SER A 147 1.70 15.50 20.48
CA SER A 147 2.52 15.36 21.69
C SER A 147 3.94 15.85 21.52
N ARG A 148 4.48 16.52 22.56
CA ARG A 148 5.91 16.89 22.63
C ARG A 148 6.81 15.72 23.04
N ARG A 149 6.24 14.63 23.60
CA ARG A 149 7.00 13.47 24.08
C ARG A 149 7.48 12.62 22.90
N ARG A 150 8.78 12.68 22.59
CA ARG A 150 9.40 11.97 21.45
C ARG A 150 9.09 10.48 21.42
N LEU A 151 9.16 9.81 22.57
CA LEU A 151 8.89 8.38 22.64
C LEU A 151 7.44 8.06 22.26
N TRP A 152 6.50 8.86 22.76
CA TRP A 152 5.07 8.65 22.50
C TRP A 152 4.69 8.89 21.04
N VAL A 153 5.22 9.95 20.44
CA VAL A 153 5.06 10.23 19.00
C VAL A 153 5.62 9.08 18.16
N ALA A 154 6.81 8.58 18.52
CA ALA A 154 7.43 7.48 17.80
C ALA A 154 6.59 6.20 17.90
N ILE A 155 6.16 5.82 19.10
CA ILE A 155 5.34 4.61 19.31
C ILE A 155 4.06 4.66 18.48
N VAL A 156 3.32 5.77 18.52
CA VAL A 156 2.04 5.86 17.80
C VAL A 156 2.25 5.89 16.30
N ALA A 157 3.12 6.76 15.79
CA ALA A 157 3.29 6.92 14.35
C ALA A 157 3.91 5.67 13.71
N TRP A 158 4.95 5.08 14.32
CA TRP A 158 5.54 3.84 13.83
C TRP A 158 4.66 2.63 14.07
N GLY A 159 3.88 2.61 15.16
CA GLY A 159 2.91 1.54 15.43
C GLY A 159 1.84 1.48 14.36
N VAL A 160 1.19 2.60 14.03
CA VAL A 160 0.21 2.67 12.95
C VAL A 160 0.85 2.31 11.61
N ALA A 161 2.04 2.84 11.32
CA ALA A 161 2.74 2.53 10.08
C ALA A 161 3.08 1.04 9.94
N GLY A 162 3.60 0.43 11.00
CA GLY A 162 3.88 -1.01 11.05
C GLY A 162 2.62 -1.84 10.88
N VAL A 163 1.49 -1.38 11.44
CA VAL A 163 0.20 -2.06 11.25
C VAL A 163 -0.25 -2.06 9.79
N LEU A 164 -0.19 -0.90 9.13
CA LEU A 164 -0.61 -0.75 7.75
C LEU A 164 0.33 -1.42 6.74
N VAL A 165 1.63 -1.50 7.03
CA VAL A 165 2.64 -2.06 6.11
C VAL A 165 2.86 -3.56 6.29
N VAL A 166 2.80 -4.07 7.52
CA VAL A 166 3.19 -5.47 7.82
C VAL A 166 2.09 -6.23 8.56
N VAL A 167 1.58 -5.68 9.68
CA VAL A 167 0.71 -6.46 10.57
C VAL A 167 -0.59 -6.86 9.89
N ASN A 168 -1.16 -6.02 9.02
CA ASN A 168 -2.37 -6.38 8.30
C ASN A 168 -2.19 -7.62 7.39
N VAL A 169 -1.07 -7.74 6.68
CA VAL A 169 -0.75 -8.92 5.86
C VAL A 169 -0.62 -10.16 6.76
N VAL A 170 0.13 -10.03 7.86
CA VAL A 170 0.31 -11.14 8.83
C VAL A 170 -1.02 -11.55 9.45
N ALA A 171 -1.87 -10.59 9.79
CA ALA A 171 -3.20 -10.84 10.36
C ALA A 171 -4.10 -11.58 9.37
N VAL A 172 -4.13 -11.18 8.10
CA VAL A 172 -4.88 -11.89 7.06
C VAL A 172 -4.38 -13.32 6.93
N VAL A 173 -3.06 -13.53 6.81
CA VAL A 173 -2.47 -14.88 6.71
C VAL A 173 -2.81 -15.74 7.93
N ALA A 174 -2.72 -15.18 9.14
CA ALA A 174 -3.04 -15.88 10.38
C ALA A 174 -4.54 -16.21 10.51
N LEU A 175 -5.43 -15.39 9.94
CA LEU A 175 -6.87 -15.59 9.95
C LEU A 175 -7.37 -16.47 8.80
N LEU A 176 -6.55 -16.78 7.80
CA LEU A 176 -6.93 -17.62 6.67
C LEU A 176 -7.57 -18.95 7.09
N PRO A 177 -7.06 -19.71 8.07
CA PRO A 177 -7.70 -20.96 8.48
C PRO A 177 -9.08 -20.76 9.12
N ALA A 178 -9.28 -19.64 9.81
CA ALA A 178 -10.53 -19.35 10.54
C ALA A 178 -11.69 -18.94 9.61
N VAL A 179 -11.39 -18.57 8.37
CA VAL A 179 -12.40 -18.21 7.37
C VAL A 179 -12.72 -19.34 6.41
N ARG A 180 -12.22 -20.56 6.64
CA ARG A 180 -12.55 -21.72 5.81
C ARG A 180 -13.74 -22.46 6.40
N ALA A 181 -14.65 -22.89 5.53
CA ALA A 181 -15.81 -23.69 5.91
C ALA A 181 -15.99 -24.83 4.91
N ASP A 182 -16.34 -26.01 5.39
CA ASP A 182 -16.72 -27.13 4.53
C ASP A 182 -18.15 -26.91 4.06
N GLU A 183 -18.33 -26.61 2.77
CA GLU A 183 -19.64 -26.35 2.18
C GLU A 183 -19.93 -27.30 1.01
N PRO A 184 -21.20 -27.65 0.76
CA PRO A 184 -21.58 -28.38 -0.44
C PRO A 184 -21.29 -27.54 -1.69
N VAL A 185 -20.64 -28.14 -2.69
CA VAL A 185 -20.32 -27.47 -3.96
C VAL A 185 -20.94 -28.23 -5.13
N SER A 186 -21.22 -27.52 -6.21
CA SER A 186 -21.72 -28.13 -7.45
C SER A 186 -20.88 -27.74 -8.67
N ALA A 187 -20.96 -28.55 -9.72
CA ALA A 187 -20.24 -28.30 -10.96
C ALA A 187 -20.75 -27.00 -11.62
N VAL A 188 -19.80 -26.21 -12.12
CA VAL A 188 -20.05 -24.98 -12.89
C VAL A 188 -20.19 -25.35 -14.37
N PHE A 189 -21.18 -24.80 -15.06
CA PHE A 189 -21.32 -24.92 -16.52
C PHE A 189 -21.76 -23.59 -17.15
N ASN A 190 -21.82 -23.53 -18.48
CA ASN A 190 -22.14 -22.31 -19.24
C ASN A 190 -21.27 -21.10 -18.86
N ILE A 191 -19.97 -21.34 -18.72
CA ILE A 191 -19.01 -20.32 -18.26
C ILE A 191 -18.77 -19.27 -19.36
N VAL A 192 -19.04 -18.02 -19.02
CA VAL A 192 -18.66 -16.82 -19.78
C VAL A 192 -17.49 -16.17 -19.06
N ARG A 193 -16.37 -15.99 -19.78
CA ARG A 193 -15.18 -15.30 -19.26
C ARG A 193 -15.04 -13.93 -19.89
N GLY A 194 -14.77 -12.95 -19.05
CA GLY A 194 -14.46 -11.58 -19.44
C GLY A 194 -13.01 -11.37 -19.87
N PRO A 195 -12.66 -10.12 -20.21
CA PRO A 195 -11.27 -9.71 -20.40
C PRO A 195 -10.41 -10.09 -19.18
N GLY A 196 -9.20 -10.61 -19.42
CA GLY A 196 -8.30 -11.06 -18.36
C GLY A 196 -8.65 -12.40 -17.71
N GLY A 197 -9.55 -13.19 -18.31
CA GLY A 197 -9.86 -14.57 -17.88
C GLY A 197 -10.79 -14.68 -16.66
N THR A 198 -11.34 -13.55 -16.21
CA THR A 198 -12.25 -13.48 -15.06
C THR A 198 -13.62 -14.09 -15.40
N LEU A 199 -14.25 -14.76 -14.42
CA LEU A 199 -15.59 -15.35 -14.59
C LEU A 199 -16.65 -14.24 -14.58
N GLU A 200 -17.34 -14.01 -15.70
CA GLU A 200 -18.39 -12.98 -15.82
C GLU A 200 -19.78 -13.55 -15.59
N ALA A 201 -20.08 -14.71 -16.15
CA ALA A 201 -21.35 -15.41 -15.92
C ALA A 201 -21.13 -16.92 -15.92
N TYR A 202 -21.93 -17.64 -15.15
CA TYR A 202 -21.89 -19.09 -15.07
C TYR A 202 -23.18 -19.61 -14.46
N GLU A 203 -23.51 -20.87 -14.72
CA GLU A 203 -24.64 -21.58 -14.13
C GLU A 203 -24.13 -22.72 -13.23
N CYS A 204 -24.89 -23.01 -12.18
CA CYS A 204 -24.54 -24.02 -11.20
C CYS A 204 -25.40 -25.27 -11.39
N SER A 205 -24.77 -26.44 -11.31
CA SER A 205 -25.48 -27.72 -11.39
C SER A 205 -26.44 -27.84 -10.20
N PRO A 206 -27.70 -28.24 -10.42
CA PRO A 206 -28.61 -28.56 -9.32
C PRO A 206 -28.15 -29.81 -8.54
N LEU A 207 -27.26 -30.60 -9.13
CA LEU A 207 -26.64 -31.77 -8.50
C LEU A 207 -25.37 -31.36 -7.77
N LEU A 208 -25.38 -31.54 -6.45
CA LEU A 208 -24.21 -31.37 -5.60
C LEU A 208 -23.12 -32.38 -6.01
N SER A 209 -21.92 -31.88 -6.22
CA SER A 209 -20.75 -32.66 -6.65
C SER A 209 -19.90 -33.14 -5.46
N GLY A 210 -20.13 -32.61 -4.27
CA GLY A 210 -19.46 -33.02 -3.03
C GLY A 210 -19.44 -31.90 -2.00
N VAL A 211 -18.59 -32.08 -0.99
CA VAL A 211 -18.22 -31.05 0.00
C VAL A 211 -16.81 -30.59 -0.31
N ALA A 212 -16.57 -29.28 -0.30
CA ALA A 212 -15.25 -28.71 -0.46
C ALA A 212 -14.99 -27.62 0.58
N GLU A 213 -13.71 -27.39 0.88
CA GLU A 213 -13.27 -26.31 1.75
C GLU A 213 -13.41 -24.97 1.00
N VAL A 214 -14.40 -24.18 1.37
CA VAL A 214 -14.70 -22.87 0.78
C VAL A 214 -14.07 -21.75 1.62
N PRO A 215 -13.18 -20.92 1.05
CA PRO A 215 -12.60 -19.80 1.76
C PRO A 215 -13.56 -18.59 1.75
N HIS A 216 -13.89 -18.07 2.94
CA HIS A 216 -14.68 -16.85 3.14
C HIS A 216 -13.80 -15.62 3.36
N THR A 217 -12.90 -15.37 2.43
CA THR A 217 -11.93 -14.28 2.52
C THR A 217 -12.57 -12.89 2.48
N GLU A 218 -13.83 -12.76 2.04
CA GLU A 218 -14.60 -11.51 2.12
C GLU A 218 -14.66 -10.93 3.54
N ARG A 219 -14.50 -11.79 4.56
CA ARG A 219 -14.51 -11.39 5.97
C ARG A 219 -13.23 -10.71 6.44
N ILE A 220 -12.11 -10.92 5.75
CA ILE A 220 -10.76 -10.51 6.22
C ILE A 220 -9.97 -9.69 5.21
N MET A 221 -10.30 -9.74 3.91
CA MET A 221 -9.53 -9.05 2.87
C MET A 221 -9.53 -7.53 3.00
N TRP A 222 -10.59 -6.94 3.57
CA TRP A 222 -10.63 -5.51 3.86
C TRP A 222 -9.48 -5.05 4.79
N MET A 223 -8.93 -5.95 5.62
CA MET A 223 -7.83 -5.62 6.54
C MET A 223 -6.53 -5.31 5.81
N VAL A 224 -6.27 -5.97 4.67
CA VAL A 224 -5.05 -5.77 3.88
C VAL A 224 -5.20 -4.70 2.80
N ALA A 225 -6.43 -4.25 2.52
CA ALA A 225 -6.73 -3.19 1.56
C ALA A 225 -5.88 -1.91 1.72
N PRO A 226 -5.61 -1.37 2.94
CA PRO A 226 -4.81 -0.16 3.10
C PRO A 226 -3.30 -0.42 3.06
N ASN A 227 -2.84 -1.63 2.73
CA ASN A 227 -1.42 -1.93 2.59
C ASN A 227 -0.86 -1.27 1.32
N PRO A 228 0.28 -0.55 1.37
CA PRO A 228 0.84 0.12 0.19
C PRO A 228 1.17 -0.81 -0.98
N VAL A 229 1.56 -2.06 -0.69
CA VAL A 229 1.82 -3.08 -1.71
C VAL A 229 0.52 -3.51 -2.39
N VAL A 230 -0.53 -3.78 -1.60
CA VAL A 230 -1.85 -4.15 -2.11
C VAL A 230 -2.45 -2.99 -2.91
N MET A 231 -2.34 -1.76 -2.42
CA MET A 231 -2.79 -0.56 -3.13
C MET A 231 -2.11 -0.44 -4.49
N PHE A 232 -0.79 -0.67 -4.55
CA PHE A 232 -0.08 -0.75 -5.82
C PHE A 232 -0.61 -1.85 -6.73
N LEU A 233 -0.80 -3.08 -6.23
CA LEU A 233 -1.31 -4.20 -7.05
C LEU A 233 -2.73 -3.97 -7.55
N MET A 234 -3.56 -3.24 -6.81
CA MET A 234 -4.93 -2.89 -7.21
C MET A 234 -4.98 -1.74 -8.24
N LEU A 235 -4.00 -0.84 -8.22
CA LEU A 235 -3.94 0.33 -9.11
C LEU A 235 -3.05 0.11 -10.34
N ALA A 236 -2.12 -0.84 -10.27
CA ALA A 236 -1.30 -1.27 -11.39
C ALA A 236 -2.13 -2.19 -12.29
N ASP A 237 -2.95 -1.58 -13.15
CA ASP A 237 -3.65 -2.27 -14.23
C ASP A 237 -2.85 -2.10 -15.53
N ASP A 238 -2.53 -3.22 -16.19
CA ASP A 238 -1.90 -3.25 -17.50
C ASP A 238 -2.92 -3.17 -18.64
N GLY A 239 -4.23 -3.22 -18.37
CA GLY A 239 -5.33 -2.92 -19.31
C GLY A 239 -5.34 -3.76 -20.60
N ARG A 240 -4.37 -4.66 -20.76
CA ARG A 240 -4.16 -5.51 -21.91
C ARG A 240 -3.99 -6.92 -21.35
N GLY A 241 -5.00 -7.75 -21.60
CA GLY A 241 -5.07 -9.14 -21.15
C GLY A 241 -4.06 -10.09 -21.80
N ASN A 242 -2.83 -9.64 -22.11
CA ASN A 242 -1.74 -10.47 -22.60
C ASN A 242 -1.00 -11.20 -21.48
N GLY A 243 -1.43 -11.07 -20.21
CA GLY A 243 -0.96 -11.93 -19.11
C GLY A 243 0.48 -11.67 -18.64
N GLU A 244 1.11 -10.60 -19.13
CA GLU A 244 2.50 -10.25 -18.84
C GLU A 244 2.67 -9.21 -17.73
N GLY A 245 1.59 -8.57 -17.23
CA GLY A 245 1.64 -7.59 -16.13
C GLY A 245 0.76 -7.96 -14.93
N PRO A 246 0.74 -7.11 -13.87
CA PRO A 246 0.06 -7.40 -12.61
C PRO A 246 -1.48 -7.28 -12.64
N GLY A 247 -2.13 -6.95 -13.76
CA GLY A 247 -3.59 -6.73 -13.78
C GLY A 247 -4.42 -7.97 -13.45
N TRP A 248 -3.87 -9.18 -13.65
CA TRP A 248 -4.51 -10.40 -13.13
C TRP A 248 -4.59 -10.40 -11.59
N MET A 249 -3.63 -9.77 -10.91
CA MET A 249 -3.56 -9.69 -9.45
C MET A 249 -4.68 -8.82 -8.91
N ARG A 250 -5.01 -7.71 -9.58
CA ARG A 250 -6.18 -6.88 -9.23
C ARG A 250 -7.45 -7.72 -9.25
N GLY A 251 -7.66 -8.46 -10.33
CA GLY A 251 -8.80 -9.38 -10.46
C GLY A 251 -8.83 -10.43 -9.35
N ALA A 252 -7.71 -11.09 -9.08
CA ALA A 252 -7.59 -12.11 -8.05
C ALA A 252 -7.81 -11.57 -6.62
N LEU A 253 -7.27 -10.38 -6.32
CA LEU A 253 -7.47 -9.71 -5.03
C LEU A 253 -8.92 -9.28 -4.84
N GLN A 254 -9.56 -8.77 -5.90
CA GLN A 254 -10.97 -8.42 -5.86
C GLN A 254 -11.85 -9.67 -5.71
N GLU A 255 -11.58 -10.72 -6.48
CA GLU A 255 -12.28 -12.02 -6.37
C GLU A 255 -12.14 -12.61 -4.96
N ALA A 256 -10.97 -12.44 -4.34
CA ALA A 256 -10.76 -12.82 -2.95
C ALA A 256 -11.49 -11.92 -1.96
N ALA A 257 -11.52 -10.60 -2.18
CA ALA A 257 -12.33 -9.69 -1.37
C ALA A 257 -13.83 -9.98 -1.49
N ASP A 258 -14.21 -10.57 -2.60
CA ASP A 258 -15.58 -10.92 -2.95
C ASP A 258 -15.94 -12.36 -2.49
N GLY A 259 -14.97 -13.17 -2.06
CA GLY A 259 -15.23 -14.56 -1.65
C GLY A 259 -15.79 -15.42 -2.79
N LEU A 260 -15.29 -15.16 -4.02
CA LEU A 260 -15.77 -15.76 -5.26
C LEU A 260 -14.85 -16.87 -5.81
N GLN A 261 -13.87 -17.32 -5.04
CA GLN A 261 -12.92 -18.35 -5.46
C GLN A 261 -13.58 -19.71 -5.73
N VAL A 262 -14.76 -19.93 -5.13
CA VAL A 262 -15.62 -21.09 -5.40
C VAL A 262 -16.94 -20.56 -5.99
N PRO A 263 -17.17 -20.74 -7.30
CA PRO A 263 -18.31 -20.11 -7.99
C PRO A 263 -19.68 -20.66 -7.55
N CYS A 264 -19.78 -21.97 -7.33
CA CYS A 264 -21.05 -22.65 -7.02
C CYS A 264 -21.00 -23.30 -5.64
N VAL A 265 -21.84 -22.78 -4.74
CA VAL A 265 -22.00 -23.28 -3.37
C VAL A 265 -23.48 -23.56 -3.15
N ASN A 266 -23.82 -24.71 -2.59
CA ASN A 266 -25.21 -25.15 -2.38
C ASN A 266 -26.06 -25.15 -3.65
N ALA A 267 -25.46 -25.43 -4.82
CA ALA A 267 -26.09 -25.32 -6.13
C ALA A 267 -26.59 -23.91 -6.52
N GLU A 268 -26.20 -22.90 -5.76
CA GLU A 268 -26.49 -21.50 -6.05
C GLU A 268 -25.25 -20.78 -6.58
N PRO A 269 -25.40 -19.94 -7.61
CA PRO A 269 -24.30 -19.10 -8.08
C PRO A 269 -23.99 -18.04 -7.03
N ARG A 270 -22.70 -17.89 -6.69
CA ARG A 270 -22.24 -16.73 -5.92
C ARG A 270 -22.22 -15.52 -6.86
N ALA A 271 -23.36 -14.86 -6.99
CA ALA A 271 -23.55 -13.78 -7.94
C ALA A 271 -22.63 -12.57 -7.64
N ARG A 272 -22.06 -11.99 -8.72
CA ARG A 272 -21.43 -10.66 -8.72
C ARG A 272 -22.45 -9.52 -8.62
N ASP A 273 -23.75 -9.83 -8.65
CA ASP A 273 -24.85 -8.86 -8.68
C ASP A 273 -25.08 -8.15 -7.34
N ALA A 274 -24.47 -8.65 -6.26
CA ALA A 274 -24.41 -7.93 -5.00
C ALA A 274 -23.49 -6.71 -5.18
N ALA A 275 -24.01 -5.50 -4.91
CA ALA A 275 -23.21 -4.28 -4.94
C ALA A 275 -22.04 -4.41 -3.95
N ARG A 276 -20.81 -4.57 -4.48
CA ARG A 276 -19.58 -4.69 -3.69
C ARG A 276 -18.69 -3.49 -3.96
N MET A 277 -18.13 -2.93 -2.89
CA MET A 277 -17.19 -1.82 -3.02
C MET A 277 -15.85 -2.37 -3.53
N PRO A 278 -15.23 -1.73 -4.54
CA PRO A 278 -13.88 -2.10 -4.97
C PRO A 278 -12.91 -2.03 -3.80
N LEU A 279 -12.03 -3.03 -3.68
CA LEU A 279 -11.09 -3.14 -2.56
C LEU A 279 -10.16 -1.91 -2.45
N GLU A 280 -9.80 -1.29 -3.58
CA GLU A 280 -9.05 -0.05 -3.63
C GLU A 280 -9.79 1.12 -2.95
N VAL A 281 -11.12 1.20 -3.09
CA VAL A 281 -11.93 2.24 -2.46
C VAL A 281 -11.93 2.06 -0.95
N ILE A 282 -12.03 0.81 -0.47
CA ILE A 282 -11.95 0.48 0.95
C ILE A 282 -10.58 0.87 1.51
N GLY A 283 -9.50 0.48 0.82
CA GLY A 283 -8.13 0.80 1.22
C GLY A 283 -7.88 2.31 1.32
N LEU A 284 -8.27 3.06 0.27
CA LEU A 284 -8.15 4.52 0.23
C LEU A 284 -8.99 5.18 1.32
N GLY A 285 -10.22 4.70 1.56
CA GLY A 285 -11.09 5.19 2.61
C GLY A 285 -10.49 5.04 4.01
N ILE A 286 -9.93 3.87 4.32
CA ILE A 286 -9.27 3.60 5.60
C ILE A 286 -8.03 4.49 5.77
N GLN A 287 -7.18 4.57 4.75
CA GLN A 287 -5.97 5.40 4.77
C GLN A 287 -6.29 6.89 4.94
N ALA A 288 -7.25 7.42 4.16
CA ALA A 288 -7.68 8.80 4.23
C ALA A 288 -8.33 9.13 5.58
N GLY A 289 -9.16 8.23 6.11
CA GLY A 289 -9.78 8.38 7.43
C GLY A 289 -8.73 8.47 8.54
N LEU A 290 -7.74 7.57 8.54
CA LEU A 290 -6.64 7.60 9.50
C LEU A 290 -5.79 8.87 9.37
N ALA A 291 -5.34 9.21 8.16
CA ALA A 291 -4.56 10.41 7.90
C ALA A 291 -5.30 11.68 8.38
N GLY A 292 -6.59 11.79 8.04
CA GLY A 292 -7.46 12.88 8.47
C GLY A 292 -7.59 12.96 10.00
N ALA A 293 -7.79 11.83 10.67
CA ALA A 293 -7.89 11.78 12.14
C ALA A 293 -6.60 12.27 12.82
N PHE A 294 -5.44 11.87 12.31
CA PHE A 294 -4.15 12.32 12.83
C PHE A 294 -3.93 13.82 12.63
N LEU A 295 -4.21 14.35 11.44
CA LEU A 295 -4.09 15.79 11.16
C LEU A 295 -5.06 16.61 12.01
N ALA A 296 -6.33 16.19 12.09
CA ALA A 296 -7.36 16.88 12.86
C ALA A 296 -7.02 16.89 14.36
N GLY A 297 -6.62 15.75 14.91
CA GLY A 297 -6.23 15.67 16.32
C GLY A 297 -4.94 16.43 16.63
N GLY A 298 -3.97 16.43 15.71
CA GLY A 298 -2.76 17.27 15.81
C GLY A 298 -3.08 18.77 15.79
N GLN A 299 -4.02 19.20 14.93
CA GLN A 299 -4.48 20.58 14.84
C GLN A 299 -5.22 21.00 16.11
N LEU A 300 -6.11 20.14 16.63
CA LEU A 300 -6.84 20.40 17.87
C LEU A 300 -5.91 20.52 19.07
N ALA A 301 -4.92 19.63 19.17
CA ALA A 301 -3.90 19.68 20.22
C ALA A 301 -3.07 20.98 20.15
N THR A 302 -2.74 21.43 18.93
CA THR A 302 -2.01 22.69 18.72
C THR A 302 -2.84 23.90 19.17
N ARG A 303 -4.11 23.98 18.75
CA ARG A 303 -5.02 25.07 19.15
C ARG A 303 -5.22 25.13 20.66
N ARG A 304 -5.38 23.98 21.33
CA ARG A 304 -5.52 23.92 22.79
C ARG A 304 -4.30 24.49 23.52
N ARG A 305 -3.09 24.19 23.04
CA ARG A 305 -1.85 24.73 23.62
C ARG A 305 -1.73 26.24 23.42
N GLN A 306 -2.12 26.74 22.24
CA GLN A 306 -2.10 28.18 21.96
C GLN A 306 -3.09 28.95 22.87
N ALA A 307 -4.29 28.40 23.08
CA ALA A 307 -5.27 29.00 24.00
C ALA A 307 -4.72 29.10 25.43
N GLN A 308 -4.11 28.03 25.94
CA GLN A 308 -3.52 28.01 27.29
C GLN A 308 -2.36 29.00 27.47
N GLN A 309 -1.60 29.30 26.41
CA GLN A 309 -0.53 30.30 26.45
C GLN A 309 -1.06 31.73 26.41
N GLY A 310 -2.21 31.96 25.77
CA GLY A 310 -2.88 33.27 25.72
C GLY A 310 -3.53 33.69 27.04
N GLU A 311 -3.91 32.75 27.91
CA GLU A 311 -4.46 33.05 29.26
C GLU A 311 -3.39 33.38 30.30
N SER A 312 -2.11 33.16 29.99
CA SER A 312 -0.98 33.38 30.92
C SER A 312 -0.28 34.74 30.76
N VAL A 313 -0.87 35.65 29.98
CA VAL A 313 -0.39 37.02 29.72
C VAL A 313 -1.44 38.01 30.22
#